data_AF-A0A0R2PLT8-F1
#
_entry.id   AF-A0A0R2PLT8-F1
#
_cell.length_a   1.000
_cell.length_b   1.000
_cell.length_c   1.000
_cell.angle_alpha   90.00
_cell.angle_beta   90.00
_cell.angle_gamma   90.00
#
_symmetry.space_group_name_H-M   'P 1'
#
loop_
_entity.id
_entity.type
_entity.pdbx_description
1 polymer ?
#
loop_
_entity_poly.entity_id
_entity_poly.type
_entity_poly.pdbx_seq_one_letter_code
_entity_poly.pdbx_strand_id
1 'polypeptide(L)'
;MVIERGFAGTRIADVAKRLNVSNSLIHYHFDSKEALLAAAFEYYARKDLSEMERDIELGQSATAQLWRLIESYVPEGSDDVEWMLWIDAWGEALRNPLMKSISQQLDEQSIGFLERVLRRGNETGEFRCDQPRISAMRITALIDGLAVQFAAHEGVVKRKELMRTLRALAAFETGLSPDDIRDGKRSSRPTSTRVTAPAVAPVGTAPTALTDAALRHLVATIADAQLRGDVSTWVASWTAAGEIQMHDASTAKGVDQLADVFAKHYAADRWTLQSPEIVLFVVDEAGGTASGRITVTERFQRRNGAVGARIATLHDRYERGPAGWLVAARRYEVLD
;
A
#
# COMPACT_ATOMS: atom_id res chain seq x y z
N MET A 1 21.59 -29.80 -10.29
CA MET A 1 20.77 -31.00 -10.00
C MET A 1 19.47 -30.62 -9.34
N VAL A 2 19.49 -29.92 -8.19
CA VAL A 2 18.24 -29.43 -7.56
C VAL A 2 17.46 -28.54 -8.53
N ILE A 3 18.10 -27.56 -9.15
CA ILE A 3 17.49 -26.71 -10.19
C ILE A 3 16.91 -27.52 -11.38
N GLU A 4 17.54 -28.64 -11.76
CA GLU A 4 17.13 -29.44 -12.91
C GLU A 4 16.00 -30.43 -12.60
N ARG A 5 15.86 -30.88 -11.34
CA ARG A 5 15.02 -32.03 -10.95
C ARG A 5 14.15 -31.78 -9.71
N GLY A 6 14.27 -30.61 -9.11
CA GLY A 6 13.78 -30.26 -7.79
C GLY A 6 14.40 -31.04 -6.63
N PHE A 7 14.03 -30.67 -5.41
CA PHE A 7 14.45 -31.35 -4.18
C PHE A 7 13.97 -32.80 -4.14
N ALA A 8 12.72 -33.04 -4.52
CA ALA A 8 12.14 -34.38 -4.54
C ALA A 8 12.87 -35.33 -5.52
N GLY A 9 13.19 -34.84 -6.73
CA GLY A 9 13.82 -35.64 -7.78
C GLY A 9 15.33 -35.84 -7.64
N THR A 10 16.00 -35.10 -6.74
CA THR A 10 17.44 -35.22 -6.51
C THR A 10 17.76 -36.41 -5.61
N ARG A 11 18.65 -37.33 -6.01
CA ARG A 11 19.11 -38.47 -5.19
C ARG A 11 20.59 -38.34 -4.84
N ILE A 12 21.01 -38.85 -3.68
CA ILE A 12 22.42 -38.87 -3.27
C ILE A 12 23.31 -39.53 -4.34
N ALA A 13 22.85 -40.64 -4.92
CA ALA A 13 23.58 -41.35 -5.97
C ALA A 13 23.80 -40.50 -7.23
N ASP A 14 22.84 -39.65 -7.59
CA ASP A 14 22.97 -38.74 -8.73
C ASP A 14 24.02 -37.65 -8.45
N VAL A 15 24.03 -37.12 -7.22
CA VAL A 15 25.02 -36.13 -6.77
C VAL A 15 26.42 -36.74 -6.75
N ALA A 16 26.59 -37.92 -6.16
CA ALA A 16 27.87 -38.63 -6.10
C ALA A 16 28.42 -38.91 -7.50
N LYS A 17 27.56 -39.40 -8.39
CA LYS A 17 27.91 -39.63 -9.80
C LYS A 17 28.35 -38.35 -10.50
N ARG A 18 27.65 -37.23 -10.28
CA ARG A 18 27.98 -35.95 -10.94
C ARG A 18 29.28 -35.33 -10.40
N LEU A 19 29.59 -35.55 -9.13
CA LEU A 19 30.84 -35.09 -8.51
C LEU A 19 32.01 -36.07 -8.70
N ASN A 20 31.77 -37.23 -9.33
CA ASN A 20 32.74 -38.32 -9.47
C ASN A 20 33.32 -38.80 -8.12
N VAL A 21 32.45 -38.96 -7.12
CA VAL A 21 32.80 -39.44 -5.77
C VAL A 21 31.95 -40.65 -5.38
N SER A 22 32.31 -41.32 -4.30
CA SER A 22 31.51 -42.43 -3.75
C SER A 22 30.31 -41.92 -2.94
N ASN A 23 29.23 -42.70 -2.89
CA ASN A 23 28.09 -42.40 -1.99
C ASN A 23 28.53 -42.31 -0.53
N SER A 24 29.49 -43.17 -0.13
CA SER A 24 30.04 -43.17 1.23
C SER A 24 30.71 -41.85 1.59
N LEU A 25 31.36 -41.16 0.64
CA LEU A 25 31.96 -39.85 0.90
C LEU A 25 30.89 -38.79 1.15
N ILE A 26 29.74 -38.84 0.46
CA ILE A 26 28.63 -37.92 0.74
C ILE A 26 28.05 -38.20 2.12
N HIS A 27 27.80 -39.48 2.45
CA HIS A 27 27.30 -39.87 3.78
C HIS A 27 28.28 -39.57 4.93
N TYR A 28 29.58 -39.48 4.64
CA TYR A 28 30.56 -39.02 5.61
C TYR A 28 30.37 -37.54 5.99
N HIS A 29 29.89 -36.71 5.06
CA HIS A 29 29.66 -35.28 5.28
C HIS A 29 28.22 -34.94 5.68
N PHE A 30 27.24 -35.75 5.28
CA PHE A 30 25.83 -35.48 5.49
C PHE A 30 25.08 -36.74 5.93
N ASP A 31 24.43 -36.65 7.09
CA ASP A 31 23.71 -37.78 7.69
C ASP A 31 22.51 -38.25 6.85
N SER A 32 21.94 -37.36 6.03
CA SER A 32 20.79 -37.68 5.17
C SER A 32 20.76 -36.85 3.88
N LYS A 33 19.88 -37.24 2.96
CA LYS A 33 19.59 -36.47 1.74
C LYS A 33 19.09 -35.08 2.10
N GLU A 34 18.20 -35.01 3.09
CA GLU A 34 17.60 -33.80 3.60
C GLU A 34 18.66 -32.84 4.17
N ALA A 35 19.64 -33.37 4.92
CA ALA A 35 20.76 -32.59 5.44
C ALA A 35 21.65 -32.02 4.32
N LEU A 36 21.96 -32.82 3.30
CA LEU A 36 22.70 -32.37 2.11
C LEU A 36 21.95 -31.25 1.39
N LEU A 37 20.65 -31.42 1.16
CA LEU A 37 19.83 -30.46 0.43
C LEU A 37 19.62 -29.15 1.22
N ALA A 38 19.41 -29.25 2.54
CA ALA A 38 19.36 -28.11 3.44
C ALA A 38 20.67 -27.30 3.42
N ALA A 39 21.81 -27.98 3.54
CA ALA A 39 23.12 -27.33 3.49
C ALA A 39 23.41 -26.67 2.13
N ALA A 40 23.00 -27.31 1.03
CA ALA A 40 23.14 -26.74 -0.31
C ALA A 40 22.27 -25.49 -0.49
N PHE A 41 21.03 -25.52 -0.02
CA PHE A 41 20.12 -24.37 -0.05
C PHE A 41 20.65 -23.22 0.81
N GLU A 42 21.05 -23.51 2.06
CA GLU A 42 21.60 -22.50 2.96
C GLU A 42 22.85 -21.82 2.37
N TYR A 43 23.75 -22.60 1.78
CA TYR A 43 24.94 -22.05 1.13
C TYR A 43 24.58 -21.09 -0.02
N TYR A 44 23.63 -21.48 -0.87
CA TYR A 44 23.19 -20.68 -2.00
C TYR A 44 22.48 -19.41 -1.54
N ALA A 45 21.45 -19.54 -0.70
CA ALA A 45 20.67 -18.40 -0.20
C ALA A 45 21.52 -17.38 0.57
N ARG A 46 22.49 -17.83 1.39
CA ARG A 46 23.42 -16.89 2.07
C ARG A 46 24.29 -16.12 1.08
N LYS A 47 24.70 -16.75 -0.02
CA LYS A 47 25.47 -16.08 -1.08
C LYS A 47 24.62 -14.99 -1.72
N ASP A 48 23.38 -15.30 -2.08
CA ASP A 48 22.48 -14.35 -2.74
C ASP A 48 22.15 -13.16 -1.84
N LEU A 49 21.83 -13.41 -0.56
CA LEU A 49 21.61 -12.35 0.43
C LEU A 49 22.85 -11.44 0.60
N SER A 50 24.05 -12.00 0.50
CA SER A 50 25.29 -11.21 0.59
C SER A 50 25.58 -10.38 -0.65
N GLU A 51 25.20 -10.85 -1.84
CA GLU A 51 25.32 -10.11 -3.10
C GLU A 51 24.32 -8.96 -3.13
N MET A 52 23.09 -9.26 -2.74
CA MET A 52 22.02 -8.29 -2.55
C MET A 52 22.38 -7.20 -1.53
N GLU A 53 22.95 -7.54 -0.37
CA GLU A 53 23.36 -6.52 0.62
C GLU A 53 24.38 -5.53 0.03
N ARG A 54 25.35 -6.02 -0.76
CA ARG A 54 26.33 -5.16 -1.44
C ARG A 54 25.67 -4.26 -2.48
N ASP A 55 24.72 -4.77 -3.24
CA ASP A 55 24.04 -4.01 -4.29
C ASP A 55 23.16 -2.89 -3.72
N ILE A 56 22.56 -3.11 -2.53
CA ILE A 56 21.84 -2.08 -1.77
C ILE A 56 22.80 -0.96 -1.35
N GLU A 57 24.00 -1.29 -0.86
CA GLU A 57 24.97 -0.30 -0.39
C GLU A 57 25.42 0.68 -1.48
N LEU A 58 25.31 0.29 -2.76
CA LEU A 58 25.59 1.17 -3.91
C LEU A 58 24.53 2.28 -4.11
N GLY A 59 23.34 2.14 -3.53
CA GLY A 59 22.29 3.14 -3.63
C GLY A 59 22.64 4.43 -2.87
N GLN A 60 22.56 5.57 -3.57
CA GLN A 60 22.99 6.87 -3.03
C GLN A 60 21.96 7.54 -2.09
N SER A 61 20.72 7.02 -2.03
CA SER A 61 19.65 7.51 -1.17
C SER A 61 18.78 6.33 -0.70
N ALA A 62 18.04 6.48 0.40
CA ALA A 62 17.16 5.40 0.89
C ALA A 62 16.15 4.96 -0.18
N THR A 63 15.66 5.92 -0.97
CA THR A 63 14.77 5.65 -2.12
C THR A 63 15.42 4.76 -3.17
N ALA A 64 16.66 5.06 -3.56
CA ALA A 64 17.40 4.24 -4.53
C ALA A 64 17.71 2.86 -3.96
N GLN A 65 18.12 2.78 -2.69
CA GLN A 65 18.34 1.53 -1.98
C GLN A 65 17.10 0.64 -1.95
N LEU A 66 15.93 1.22 -1.67
CA LEU A 66 14.66 0.50 -1.63
C LEU A 66 14.32 -0.06 -3.01
N TRP A 67 14.46 0.76 -4.05
CA TRP A 67 14.13 0.34 -5.40
C TRP A 67 15.07 -0.75 -5.92
N ARG A 68 16.38 -0.63 -5.65
CA ARG A 68 17.37 -1.68 -5.96
C ARG A 68 17.04 -2.98 -5.26
N LEU A 69 16.69 -2.91 -3.98
CA LEU A 69 16.32 -4.08 -3.21
C LEU A 69 15.12 -4.78 -3.82
N ILE A 70 14.07 -4.02 -4.14
CA ILE A 70 12.89 -4.56 -4.83
C ILE A 70 13.27 -5.16 -6.19
N GLU A 71 14.10 -4.48 -6.99
CA GLU A 71 14.54 -5.01 -8.30
C GLU A 71 15.34 -6.31 -8.18
N SER A 72 16.20 -6.43 -7.17
CA SER A 72 16.99 -7.64 -6.92
C SER A 72 16.13 -8.83 -6.46
N TYR A 73 15.03 -8.58 -5.76
CA TYR A 73 14.12 -9.64 -5.33
C TYR A 73 13.19 -10.12 -6.44
N VAL A 74 12.94 -9.32 -7.47
CA VAL A 74 11.94 -9.66 -8.48
C VAL A 74 12.55 -10.57 -9.53
N PRO A 75 11.92 -11.72 -9.85
CA PRO A 75 12.44 -12.63 -10.85
C PRO A 75 12.63 -11.95 -12.21
N GLU A 76 13.72 -12.32 -12.90
CA GLU A 76 14.00 -11.80 -14.25
C GLU A 76 13.14 -12.47 -15.33
N GLY A 77 12.86 -13.76 -15.15
CA GLY A 77 12.13 -14.61 -16.08
C GLY A 77 11.35 -15.73 -15.37
N SER A 78 10.55 -16.47 -16.12
CA SER A 78 9.90 -17.70 -15.61
C SER A 78 10.90 -18.85 -15.40
N ASP A 79 12.06 -18.75 -16.03
CA ASP A 79 13.22 -19.64 -15.91
C ASP A 79 14.25 -19.15 -14.89
N ASP A 80 13.86 -18.22 -14.02
CA ASP A 80 14.71 -17.71 -12.94
C ASP A 80 15.03 -18.83 -11.94
N VAL A 81 16.28 -19.29 -12.05
CA VAL A 81 16.82 -20.45 -11.34
C VAL A 81 16.83 -20.25 -9.83
N GLU A 82 17.08 -19.02 -9.37
CA GLU A 82 17.11 -18.69 -7.95
C GLU A 82 15.70 -18.81 -7.37
N TRP A 83 14.70 -18.22 -8.03
CA TRP A 83 13.32 -18.32 -7.61
C TRP A 83 12.77 -19.76 -7.63
N MET A 84 13.15 -20.56 -8.63
CA MET A 84 12.81 -21.99 -8.64
C MET A 84 13.35 -22.73 -7.40
N LEU A 85 14.58 -22.42 -6.99
CA LEU A 85 15.18 -23.03 -5.80
C LEU A 85 14.44 -22.63 -4.52
N TRP A 86 14.09 -21.35 -4.39
CA TRP A 86 13.31 -20.83 -3.25
C TRP A 86 11.93 -21.48 -3.15
N ILE A 87 11.21 -21.59 -4.27
CA ILE A 87 9.88 -22.21 -4.32
C ILE A 87 9.96 -23.68 -3.89
N ASP A 88 10.95 -24.42 -4.38
CA ASP A 88 11.14 -25.81 -3.96
C ASP A 88 11.51 -25.92 -2.48
N ALA A 89 12.37 -25.02 -1.98
CA ALA A 89 12.78 -24.99 -0.58
C ALA A 89 11.59 -24.72 0.35
N TRP A 90 10.69 -23.79 -0.01
CA TRP A 90 9.43 -23.56 0.70
C TRP A 90 8.52 -24.80 0.65
N GLY A 91 8.42 -25.46 -0.51
CA GLY A 91 7.67 -26.71 -0.64
C GLY A 91 8.20 -27.83 0.27
N GLU A 92 9.52 -27.93 0.42
CA GLU A 92 10.19 -28.88 1.30
C GLU A 92 10.07 -28.49 2.79
N ALA A 93 10.17 -27.20 3.12
CA ALA A 93 10.02 -26.65 4.48
C ALA A 93 8.68 -27.03 5.13
N LEU A 94 7.63 -27.27 4.34
CA LEU A 94 6.33 -27.74 4.84
C LEU A 94 6.39 -29.13 5.49
N ARG A 95 7.41 -29.94 5.19
CA ARG A 95 7.53 -31.35 5.62
C ARG A 95 8.82 -31.66 6.35
N ASN A 96 9.84 -30.81 6.20
CA ASN A 96 11.19 -31.03 6.72
C ASN A 96 11.54 -29.96 7.77
N PRO A 97 11.66 -30.32 9.06
CA PRO A 97 11.93 -29.36 10.13
C PRO A 97 13.25 -28.60 9.98
N LEU A 98 14.30 -29.25 9.44
CA LEU A 98 15.60 -28.61 9.21
C LEU A 98 15.45 -27.53 8.14
N MET A 99 14.84 -27.88 7.00
CA MET A 99 14.57 -26.93 5.93
C MET A 99 13.67 -25.79 6.40
N LYS A 100 12.65 -26.08 7.21
CA LYS A 100 11.77 -25.07 7.81
C LYS A 100 12.55 -24.03 8.61
N SER A 101 13.48 -24.48 9.46
CA SER A 101 14.28 -23.57 10.28
C SER A 101 15.18 -22.66 9.45
N ILE A 102 15.81 -23.21 8.40
CA ILE A 102 16.70 -22.46 7.51
C ILE A 102 15.90 -21.47 6.68
N SER A 103 14.82 -21.91 6.05
CA SER A 103 13.93 -21.05 5.27
C SER A 103 13.38 -19.90 6.11
N GLN A 104 12.91 -20.16 7.33
CA GLN A 104 12.40 -19.11 8.22
C GLN A 104 13.49 -18.07 8.55
N GLN A 105 14.71 -18.51 8.87
CA GLN A 105 15.81 -17.59 9.18
C GLN A 105 16.16 -16.70 7.99
N LEU A 106 16.13 -17.24 6.78
CA LEU A 106 16.45 -16.47 5.59
C LEU A 106 15.31 -15.50 5.25
N ASP A 107 14.04 -15.92 5.32
CA ASP A 107 12.89 -15.01 5.13
C ASP A 107 12.92 -13.85 6.15
N GLU A 108 13.28 -14.12 7.41
CA GLU A 108 13.43 -13.09 8.43
C GLU A 108 14.57 -12.10 8.13
N GLN A 109 15.68 -12.58 7.57
CA GLN A 109 16.79 -11.74 7.10
C GLN A 109 16.37 -10.89 5.91
N SER A 110 15.64 -11.47 4.96
CA SER A 110 15.08 -10.80 3.79
C SER A 110 14.20 -9.61 4.17
N ILE A 111 13.24 -9.83 5.07
CA ILE A 111 12.41 -8.76 5.65
C ILE A 111 13.29 -7.73 6.38
N GLY A 112 14.32 -8.21 7.08
CA GLY A 112 15.28 -7.36 7.79
C GLY A 112 16.04 -6.39 6.88
N PHE A 113 16.38 -6.75 5.64
CA PHE A 113 17.00 -5.83 4.68
C PHE A 113 16.08 -4.67 4.32
N LEU A 114 14.84 -4.98 3.93
CA LEU A 114 13.83 -3.96 3.59
C LEU A 114 13.52 -3.06 4.79
N GLU A 115 13.38 -3.64 5.98
CA GLU A 115 13.14 -2.88 7.20
C GLU A 115 14.26 -1.87 7.47
N ARG A 116 15.53 -2.27 7.31
CA ARG A 116 16.69 -1.37 7.50
C ARG A 116 16.64 -0.18 6.55
N VAL A 117 16.32 -0.41 5.27
CA VAL A 117 16.22 0.66 4.28
C VAL A 117 15.05 1.61 4.59
N LEU A 118 13.89 1.07 4.99
CA LEU A 118 12.73 1.86 5.36
C LEU A 118 12.99 2.73 6.61
N ARG A 119 13.66 2.16 7.63
CA ARG A 119 14.08 2.92 8.82
C ARG A 119 15.06 4.03 8.45
N ARG A 120 16.08 3.72 7.64
CA ARG A 120 17.04 4.71 7.16
C ARG A 120 16.34 5.86 6.43
N GLY A 121 15.39 5.57 5.56
CA GLY A 121 14.66 6.63 4.86
C GLY A 121 13.79 7.50 5.77
N ASN A 122 13.26 6.95 6.87
CA ASN A 122 12.63 7.78 7.90
C ASN A 122 13.66 8.66 8.63
N GLU A 123 14.82 8.10 8.99
CA GLU A 123 15.90 8.82 9.68
C GLU A 123 16.48 9.97 8.83
N THR A 124 16.59 9.76 7.51
CA THR A 124 17.03 10.80 6.56
C THR A 124 15.92 11.77 6.16
N GLY A 125 14.68 11.50 6.56
CA GLY A 125 13.50 12.28 6.17
C GLY A 125 13.06 12.08 4.71
N GLU A 126 13.61 11.10 4.01
CA GLU A 126 13.17 10.70 2.66
C GLU A 126 11.80 10.02 2.67
N PHE A 127 11.48 9.28 3.73
CA PHE A 127 10.24 8.49 3.85
C PHE A 127 9.37 8.95 5.03
N ARG A 128 8.08 8.62 4.91
CA ARG A 128 7.08 8.62 5.99
C ARG A 128 6.49 7.22 6.12
N CYS A 129 7.24 6.33 6.77
CA CYS A 129 6.84 4.94 6.99
C CYS A 129 6.59 4.67 8.48
N ASP A 130 5.34 4.62 8.92
CA ASP A 130 5.01 4.50 10.35
C ASP A 130 5.43 3.16 10.96
N GLN A 131 5.40 2.08 10.16
CA GLN A 131 5.67 0.71 10.64
C GLN A 131 6.67 -0.02 9.73
N PRO A 132 7.98 0.34 9.75
CA PRO A 132 8.97 -0.19 8.82
C PRO A 132 9.02 -1.72 8.73
N ARG A 133 8.88 -2.43 9.86
CA ARG A 133 8.84 -3.91 9.87
C ARG A 133 7.63 -4.45 9.13
N ILE A 134 6.44 -3.91 9.39
CA ILE A 134 5.19 -4.39 8.80
C ILE A 134 5.14 -4.03 7.31
N SER A 135 5.61 -2.84 6.94
CA SER A 135 5.76 -2.42 5.55
C SER A 135 6.74 -3.32 4.78
N ALA A 136 7.89 -3.65 5.38
CA ALA A 136 8.83 -4.62 4.79
C ALA A 136 8.16 -5.98 4.56
N MET A 137 7.45 -6.51 5.56
CA MET A 137 6.72 -7.78 5.45
C MET A 137 5.67 -7.78 4.32
N ARG A 138 4.96 -6.65 4.11
CA ARG A 138 3.98 -6.54 3.03
C ARG A 138 4.64 -6.50 1.66
N ILE A 139 5.76 -5.78 1.54
CA ILE A 139 6.53 -5.71 0.30
C ILE A 139 7.07 -7.09 -0.06
N THR A 140 7.74 -7.79 0.88
CA THR A 140 8.25 -9.14 0.63
C THR A 140 7.13 -10.10 0.26
N ALA A 141 6.04 -10.14 1.05
CA ALA A 141 4.93 -11.05 0.78
C ALA A 141 4.28 -10.84 -0.59
N LEU A 142 4.22 -9.58 -1.07
CA LEU A 142 3.73 -9.31 -2.42
C LEU A 142 4.72 -9.79 -3.48
N ILE A 143 6.03 -9.63 -3.27
CA ILE A 143 7.04 -10.17 -4.16
C ILE A 143 6.92 -11.69 -4.22
N ASP A 144 6.93 -12.37 -3.07
CA ASP A 144 6.85 -13.83 -2.97
C ASP A 144 5.63 -14.38 -3.72
N GLY A 145 4.46 -13.80 -3.45
CA GLY A 145 3.21 -14.21 -4.10
C GLY A 145 3.24 -14.02 -5.61
N LEU A 146 3.76 -12.89 -6.09
CA LEU A 146 3.84 -12.60 -7.52
C LEU A 146 4.96 -13.39 -8.21
N ALA A 147 6.06 -13.69 -7.52
CA ALA A 147 7.15 -14.50 -8.04
C ALA A 147 6.71 -15.94 -8.25
N VAL A 148 5.95 -16.52 -7.32
CA VAL A 148 5.31 -17.84 -7.52
C VAL A 148 4.40 -17.83 -8.74
N GLN A 149 3.58 -16.79 -8.93
CA GLN A 149 2.73 -16.68 -10.13
C GLN A 149 3.56 -16.56 -11.41
N PHE A 150 4.64 -15.79 -11.37
CA PHE A 150 5.53 -15.55 -12.51
C PHE A 150 6.29 -16.82 -12.93
N ALA A 151 6.73 -17.62 -11.96
CA ALA A 151 7.42 -18.89 -12.19
C ALA A 151 6.46 -20.02 -12.60
N ALA A 152 5.28 -20.11 -11.98
CA ALA A 152 4.35 -21.22 -12.19
C ALA A 152 3.40 -21.03 -13.39
N HIS A 153 3.15 -19.78 -13.82
CA HIS A 153 2.16 -19.46 -14.84
C HIS A 153 2.72 -18.52 -15.91
N GLU A 154 3.32 -19.12 -16.93
CA GLU A 154 3.90 -18.39 -18.06
C GLU A 154 2.87 -17.45 -18.72
N GLY A 155 3.22 -16.18 -18.84
CA GLY A 155 2.44 -15.15 -19.55
C GLY A 155 1.24 -14.58 -18.79
N VAL A 156 0.89 -15.08 -17.60
CA VAL A 156 -0.24 -14.56 -16.78
C VAL A 156 0.10 -13.21 -16.16
N VAL A 157 1.30 -13.07 -15.60
CA VAL A 157 1.81 -11.82 -15.06
C VAL A 157 3.02 -11.40 -15.88
N LYS A 158 3.03 -10.17 -16.41
CA LYS A 158 4.23 -9.64 -17.06
C LYS A 158 5.15 -9.00 -16.02
N ARG A 159 6.47 -9.15 -16.15
CA ARG A 159 7.44 -8.51 -15.25
C ARG A 159 7.18 -7.01 -15.09
N LYS A 160 6.81 -6.32 -16.17
CA LYS A 160 6.45 -4.90 -16.15
C LYS A 160 5.25 -4.58 -15.24
N GLU A 161 4.25 -5.47 -15.18
CA GLU A 161 3.09 -5.33 -14.30
C GLU A 161 3.49 -5.59 -12.85
N LEU A 162 4.29 -6.62 -12.61
CA LEU A 162 4.88 -6.94 -11.30
C LEU A 162 5.64 -5.73 -10.73
N MET A 163 6.60 -5.20 -11.49
CA MET A 163 7.37 -4.01 -11.11
C MET A 163 6.49 -2.78 -10.87
N ARG A 164 5.41 -2.58 -11.66
CA ARG A 164 4.49 -1.46 -11.48
C ARG A 164 3.71 -1.59 -10.16
N THR A 165 3.24 -2.79 -9.84
CA THR A 165 2.51 -3.05 -8.59
C THR A 165 3.43 -2.85 -7.39
N LEU A 166 4.66 -3.36 -7.44
CA LEU A 166 5.63 -3.15 -6.37
C LEU A 166 6.02 -1.69 -6.20
N ARG A 167 6.16 -0.93 -7.29
CA ARG A 167 6.39 0.51 -7.24
C ARG A 167 5.26 1.24 -6.55
N ALA A 168 4.02 0.89 -6.87
CA ALA A 168 2.84 1.49 -6.24
C ALA A 168 2.77 1.15 -4.74
N LEU A 169 3.06 -0.10 -4.37
CA LEU A 169 3.12 -0.50 -2.96
C LEU A 169 4.24 0.22 -2.21
N ALA A 170 5.46 0.26 -2.77
CA ALA A 170 6.59 0.93 -2.15
C ALA A 170 6.32 2.42 -1.95
N ALA A 171 5.71 3.09 -2.93
CA ALA A 171 5.26 4.47 -2.82
C ALA A 171 4.25 4.66 -1.68
N PHE A 172 3.25 3.77 -1.60
CA PHE A 172 2.26 3.77 -0.53
C PHE A 172 2.90 3.60 0.87
N GLU A 173 3.78 2.62 1.02
CA GLU A 173 4.42 2.29 2.31
C GLU A 173 5.44 3.35 2.77
N THR A 174 5.99 4.14 1.83
CA THR A 174 6.98 5.21 2.11
C THR A 174 6.39 6.61 2.13
N GLY A 175 5.14 6.79 1.71
CA GLY A 175 4.51 8.11 1.56
C GLY A 175 5.05 8.92 0.37
N LEU A 176 5.72 8.26 -0.59
CA LEU A 176 6.22 8.88 -1.82
C LEU A 176 5.21 8.76 -2.97
N SER A 177 5.43 9.50 -4.07
CA SER A 177 4.75 9.24 -5.33
C SER A 177 5.39 8.02 -6.03
N PRO A 178 4.63 7.19 -6.78
CA PRO A 178 5.20 6.14 -7.62
C PRO A 178 6.33 6.63 -8.54
N ASP A 179 6.25 7.87 -9.04
CA ASP A 179 7.28 8.45 -9.92
C ASP A 179 8.61 8.75 -9.21
N ASP A 180 8.59 8.88 -7.88
CA ASP A 180 9.75 9.15 -7.05
C ASP A 180 10.52 7.87 -6.66
N ILE A 181 9.87 6.70 -6.76
CA ILE A 181 10.49 5.39 -6.50
C ILE A 181 11.32 4.95 -7.72
N ARG A 182 12.63 5.27 -7.70
CA ARG A 182 13.58 5.01 -8.79
C ARG A 182 15.03 5.00 -8.31
N ASP A 183 15.91 4.37 -9.10
CA ASP A 183 17.35 4.21 -8.80
C ASP A 183 18.19 5.52 -8.90
N GLY A 184 17.58 6.66 -9.30
CA GLY A 184 18.22 7.97 -9.55
C GLY A 184 18.89 8.07 -10.95
N LYS A 185 19.00 9.18 -11.70
CA LYS A 185 18.82 10.63 -11.55
C LYS A 185 17.75 11.17 -12.53
N ARG A 186 16.79 11.96 -12.05
CA ARG A 186 16.34 13.16 -12.79
C ARG A 186 15.88 14.21 -11.80
N SER A 187 16.76 15.18 -11.55
CA SER A 187 16.32 16.56 -11.31
C SER A 187 15.60 17.01 -12.57
N SER A 188 14.31 16.75 -12.68
CA SER A 188 13.47 17.49 -13.62
C SER A 188 13.07 18.78 -12.93
N ARG A 189 13.89 19.81 -13.15
CA ARG A 189 13.42 21.19 -13.16
C ARG A 189 12.13 21.21 -14.00
N PRO A 190 10.98 21.72 -13.51
CA PRO A 190 9.73 21.57 -14.22
C PRO A 190 9.71 22.53 -15.42
N THR A 191 10.11 22.04 -16.59
CA THR A 191 9.80 22.70 -17.86
C THR A 191 8.42 22.23 -18.30
N SER A 192 7.39 22.94 -17.83
CA SER A 192 6.03 22.83 -18.34
C SER A 192 5.69 24.15 -19.03
N THR A 193 5.97 24.25 -20.32
CA THR A 193 5.22 25.15 -21.21
C THR A 193 3.87 24.50 -21.47
N ARG A 194 2.95 24.67 -20.53
CA ARG A 194 1.52 24.41 -20.74
C ARG A 194 0.77 25.70 -20.49
N VAL A 195 -0.01 26.09 -21.49
CA VAL A 195 -0.84 27.28 -21.55
C VAL A 195 -1.62 27.44 -20.25
N THR A 196 -1.36 28.54 -19.55
CA THR A 196 -1.99 28.92 -18.29
C THR A 196 -3.41 29.40 -18.55
N ALA A 197 -4.40 28.57 -18.25
CA ALA A 197 -5.60 29.07 -17.59
C ALA A 197 -5.23 29.38 -16.13
N PRO A 198 -5.78 30.43 -15.49
CA PRO A 198 -5.40 30.80 -14.15
C PRO A 198 -5.86 29.72 -13.16
N ALA A 199 -4.96 28.81 -12.81
CA ALA A 199 -5.14 27.85 -11.74
C ALA A 199 -4.81 28.55 -10.42
N VAL A 200 -5.84 28.84 -9.63
CA VAL A 200 -5.66 29.06 -8.20
C VAL A 200 -5.15 27.74 -7.64
N ALA A 201 -3.86 27.65 -7.36
CA ALA A 201 -3.28 26.46 -6.73
C ALA A 201 -3.95 26.23 -5.37
N PRO A 202 -4.44 25.02 -5.06
CA PRO A 202 -4.89 24.74 -3.71
C PRO A 202 -3.69 24.86 -2.76
N VAL A 203 -3.86 25.62 -1.69
CA VAL A 203 -2.86 25.78 -0.64
C VAL A 203 -2.86 24.50 0.20
N GLY A 204 -1.88 23.61 -0.03
CA GLY A 204 -1.56 22.45 0.82
C GLY A 204 -1.00 21.24 0.04
N THR A 205 -0.67 20.16 0.75
CA THR A 205 -0.05 18.93 0.19
C THR A 205 -1.03 17.76 0.17
N ALA A 206 -0.72 16.69 -0.58
CA ALA A 206 -1.49 15.45 -0.49
C ALA A 206 -1.46 14.88 0.95
N PRO A 207 -2.56 14.30 1.44
CA PRO A 207 -2.60 13.69 2.78
C PRO A 207 -1.63 12.51 2.90
N THR A 208 -1.17 12.24 4.13
CA THR A 208 -0.62 10.93 4.47
C THR A 208 -1.71 9.85 4.38
N ALA A 209 -1.35 8.58 4.24
CA ALA A 209 -2.31 7.48 4.14
C ALA A 209 -3.25 7.40 5.36
N LEU A 210 -2.72 7.65 6.57
CA LEU A 210 -3.52 7.65 7.80
C LEU A 210 -4.54 8.81 7.79
N THR A 211 -4.12 10.01 7.39
CA THR A 211 -5.01 11.17 7.30
C THR A 211 -6.06 10.99 6.20
N ASP A 212 -5.68 10.47 5.03
CA ASP A 212 -6.62 10.15 3.95
C ASP A 212 -7.66 9.12 4.42
N ALA A 213 -7.23 8.04 5.06
CA ALA A 213 -8.14 7.04 5.62
C ALA A 213 -9.10 7.63 6.66
N ALA A 214 -8.60 8.49 7.56
CA ALA A 214 -9.42 9.14 8.58
C ALA A 214 -10.45 10.12 7.97
N LEU A 215 -10.06 10.92 6.98
CA LEU A 215 -10.97 11.84 6.27
C LEU A 215 -12.01 11.07 5.45
N ARG A 216 -11.62 9.98 4.76
CA ARG A 216 -12.57 9.11 4.05
C ARG A 216 -13.54 8.44 5.00
N HIS A 217 -13.06 7.98 6.16
CA HIS A 217 -13.91 7.40 7.19
C HIS A 217 -14.90 8.42 7.76
N LEU A 218 -14.49 9.67 7.97
CA LEU A 218 -15.37 10.77 8.36
C LEU A 218 -16.47 11.00 7.32
N VAL A 219 -16.11 11.07 6.03
CA VAL A 219 -17.09 11.23 4.93
C VAL A 219 -18.08 10.07 4.89
N ALA A 220 -17.59 8.83 5.05
CA ALA A 220 -18.45 7.64 5.11
C ALA A 220 -19.38 7.65 6.33
N THR A 221 -18.88 8.08 7.50
CA THR A 221 -19.68 8.23 8.73
C THR A 221 -20.80 9.24 8.54
N ILE A 222 -20.52 10.37 7.88
CA ILE A 222 -21.53 11.39 7.56
C ILE A 222 -22.61 10.83 6.63
N ALA A 223 -22.21 10.11 5.57
CA ALA A 223 -23.14 9.51 4.62
C ALA A 223 -24.01 8.41 5.26
N ASP A 224 -23.42 7.57 6.12
CA ASP A 224 -24.16 6.55 6.88
C ASP A 224 -25.16 7.19 7.87
N ALA A 225 -24.73 8.24 8.58
CA ALA A 225 -25.61 8.96 9.50
C ALA A 225 -26.80 9.61 8.77
N GLN A 226 -26.58 10.17 7.57
CA GLN A 226 -27.66 10.68 6.71
C GLN A 226 -28.63 9.56 6.31
N LEU A 227 -28.09 8.42 5.85
CA LEU A 227 -28.89 7.27 5.42
C LEU A 227 -29.77 6.72 6.55
N ARG A 228 -29.24 6.67 7.77
CA ARG A 228 -29.96 6.18 8.97
C ARG A 228 -30.84 7.23 9.64
N GLY A 229 -30.79 8.50 9.23
CA GLY A 229 -31.44 9.60 9.94
C GLY A 229 -30.87 9.87 11.33
N ASP A 230 -29.59 9.54 11.55
CA ASP A 230 -28.89 9.66 12.84
C ASP A 230 -28.26 11.06 12.98
N VAL A 231 -29.08 12.01 13.43
CA VAL A 231 -28.64 13.40 13.66
C VAL A 231 -27.50 13.50 14.67
N SER A 232 -27.46 12.62 15.67
CA SER A 232 -26.48 12.68 16.75
C SER A 232 -25.06 12.40 16.24
N THR A 233 -24.90 11.32 15.47
CA THR A 233 -23.63 10.98 14.82
C THR A 233 -23.26 12.00 13.75
N TRP A 234 -24.26 12.50 13.01
CA TRP A 234 -24.02 13.51 11.98
C TRP A 234 -23.47 14.80 12.59
N VAL A 235 -24.09 15.36 13.62
CA VAL A 235 -23.64 16.57 14.32
C VAL A 235 -22.28 16.36 15.01
N ALA A 236 -22.04 15.17 15.58
CA ALA A 236 -20.74 14.83 16.19
C ALA A 236 -19.57 14.79 15.19
N SER A 237 -19.86 14.72 13.88
CA SER A 237 -18.86 14.79 12.80
C SER A 237 -18.39 16.22 12.47
N TRP A 238 -18.95 17.23 13.14
CA TRP A 238 -18.62 18.65 12.95
C TRP A 238 -17.85 19.22 14.14
N THR A 239 -17.09 20.27 13.88
CA THR A 239 -16.56 21.12 14.96
C THR A 239 -17.71 21.85 15.68
N ALA A 240 -17.48 22.29 16.91
CA ALA A 240 -18.49 23.03 17.69
C ALA A 240 -18.94 24.33 16.99
N ALA A 241 -18.06 24.95 16.20
CA ALA A 241 -18.31 26.15 15.41
C ALA A 241 -18.60 25.85 13.93
N GLY A 242 -18.93 24.59 13.60
CA GLY A 242 -19.09 24.13 12.23
C GLY A 242 -20.10 24.94 11.41
N GLU A 243 -19.79 25.18 10.15
CA GLU A 243 -20.61 26.00 9.24
C GLU A 243 -21.04 25.22 8.00
N ILE A 244 -22.31 25.28 7.62
CA ILE A 244 -22.79 24.69 6.37
C ILE A 244 -23.54 25.73 5.54
N GLN A 245 -23.30 25.71 4.23
CA GLN A 245 -24.09 26.39 3.22
C GLN A 245 -24.68 25.35 2.26
N MET A 246 -26.01 25.25 2.23
CA MET A 246 -26.76 24.34 1.37
C MET A 246 -27.04 24.96 0.00
N HIS A 247 -27.40 24.12 -0.97
CA HIS A 247 -27.75 24.54 -2.34
C HIS A 247 -28.99 25.45 -2.42
N ASP A 248 -29.90 25.38 -1.46
CA ASP A 248 -31.08 26.24 -1.35
C ASP A 248 -30.79 27.58 -0.65
N ALA A 249 -29.50 27.94 -0.53
CA ALA A 249 -28.98 29.08 0.21
C ALA A 249 -29.24 29.06 1.73
N SER A 250 -29.78 27.98 2.29
CA SER A 250 -29.84 27.84 3.76
C SER A 250 -28.43 27.73 4.32
N THR A 251 -28.19 28.44 5.42
CA THR A 251 -26.92 28.42 6.14
C THR A 251 -27.19 28.04 7.59
N ALA A 252 -26.23 27.35 8.21
CA ALA A 252 -26.24 27.07 9.63
C ALA A 252 -24.84 27.17 10.20
N LYS A 253 -24.77 27.62 11.45
CA LYS A 253 -23.53 27.69 12.23
C LYS A 253 -23.74 27.15 13.63
N GLY A 254 -22.85 26.26 14.04
CA GLY A 254 -22.92 25.59 15.34
C GLY A 254 -23.89 24.41 15.36
N VAL A 255 -23.69 23.54 16.35
CA VAL A 255 -24.32 22.21 16.44
C VAL A 255 -25.85 22.23 16.42
N ASP A 256 -26.50 23.21 17.06
CA ASP A 256 -27.96 23.29 17.13
C ASP A 256 -28.58 23.59 15.75
N GLN A 257 -28.04 24.59 15.04
CA GLN A 257 -28.51 24.95 13.70
C GLN A 257 -28.16 23.87 12.66
N LEU A 258 -27.05 23.17 12.86
CA LEU A 258 -26.67 22.02 12.05
C LEU A 258 -27.71 20.89 12.18
N ALA A 259 -28.23 20.64 13.39
CA ALA A 259 -29.31 19.66 13.60
C ALA A 259 -30.60 20.06 12.87
N ASP A 260 -30.95 21.35 12.86
CA ASP A 260 -32.12 21.87 12.13
C ASP A 260 -31.98 21.68 10.60
N VAL A 261 -30.79 21.96 10.05
CA VAL A 261 -30.47 21.70 8.63
C VAL A 261 -30.58 20.21 8.33
N PHE A 262 -30.09 19.34 9.22
CA PHE A 262 -30.21 17.89 9.04
C PHE A 262 -31.67 17.44 8.99
N ALA A 263 -32.49 17.92 9.93
CA ALA A 263 -33.91 17.61 9.99
C ALA A 263 -34.65 18.06 8.71
N LYS A 264 -34.32 19.25 8.21
CA LYS A 264 -34.91 19.83 7.00
C LYS A 264 -34.54 19.06 5.73
N HIS A 265 -33.28 18.68 5.55
CA HIS A 265 -32.76 18.18 4.27
C HIS A 265 -32.60 16.67 4.19
N TYR A 266 -32.37 15.98 5.31
CA TYR A 266 -32.09 14.54 5.32
C TYR A 266 -33.19 13.74 6.04
N ALA A 267 -33.78 14.26 7.12
CA ALA A 267 -34.88 13.56 7.82
C ALA A 267 -36.27 13.74 7.17
N ALA A 268 -36.39 14.70 6.24
CA ALA A 268 -37.61 14.94 5.46
C ALA A 268 -37.87 13.80 4.46
N ASP A 269 -36.81 13.17 3.95
CA ASP A 269 -36.89 12.01 3.07
C ASP A 269 -37.09 10.71 3.87
N ARG A 270 -37.55 9.66 3.19
CA ARG A 270 -37.60 8.30 3.76
C ARG A 270 -36.19 7.73 3.90
N TRP A 271 -35.34 8.03 2.93
CA TRP A 271 -33.91 7.75 2.96
C TRP A 271 -33.20 8.64 1.93
N THR A 272 -31.96 9.02 2.25
CA THR A 272 -31.03 9.70 1.35
C THR A 272 -29.69 8.98 1.44
N LEU A 273 -29.25 8.42 0.32
CA LEU A 273 -27.96 7.77 0.16
C LEU A 273 -27.03 8.71 -0.60
N GLN A 274 -25.96 9.14 0.06
CA GLN A 274 -24.91 9.94 -0.54
C GLN A 274 -23.69 9.06 -0.82
N SER A 275 -23.32 8.90 -2.08
CA SER A 275 -22.16 8.12 -2.52
C SER A 275 -21.04 9.04 -3.00
N PRO A 276 -19.88 9.10 -2.32
CA PRO A 276 -18.74 9.85 -2.82
C PRO A 276 -18.08 9.13 -4.01
N GLU A 277 -17.96 9.82 -5.14
CA GLU A 277 -17.41 9.29 -6.39
C GLU A 277 -15.95 9.74 -6.61
N ILE A 278 -15.71 11.04 -6.46
CA ILE A 278 -14.38 11.65 -6.63
C ILE A 278 -14.06 12.40 -5.35
N VAL A 279 -12.98 11.98 -4.69
CA VAL A 279 -12.55 12.55 -3.41
C VAL A 279 -11.14 13.08 -3.57
N LEU A 280 -10.98 14.40 -3.40
CA LEU A 280 -9.69 15.06 -3.37
C LEU A 280 -9.53 15.77 -2.02
N PHE A 281 -8.48 15.42 -1.28
CA PHE A 281 -8.08 16.12 -0.07
C PHE A 281 -6.75 16.82 -0.25
N VAL A 282 -6.63 17.99 0.37
CA VAL A 282 -5.40 18.76 0.49
C VAL A 282 -5.24 19.12 1.96
N VAL A 283 -4.10 18.77 2.54
CA VAL A 283 -3.89 18.76 3.99
C VAL A 283 -2.63 19.53 4.37
N ASP A 284 -2.75 20.29 5.46
CA ASP A 284 -1.64 20.76 6.28
C ASP A 284 -1.58 19.90 7.55
N GLU A 285 -0.69 18.90 7.55
CA GLU A 285 -0.56 17.94 8.64
C GLU A 285 -0.07 18.59 9.93
N ALA A 286 0.80 19.61 9.82
CA ALA A 286 1.35 20.31 10.97
C ALA A 286 0.33 21.26 11.60
N GLY A 287 -0.45 21.95 10.77
CA GLY A 287 -1.54 22.82 11.22
C GLY A 287 -2.79 22.06 11.63
N GLY A 288 -2.89 20.76 11.33
CA GLY A 288 -4.09 19.96 11.62
C GLY A 288 -5.32 20.45 10.86
N THR A 289 -5.12 20.99 9.66
CA THR A 289 -6.22 21.49 8.81
C THR A 289 -6.23 20.78 7.46
N ALA A 290 -7.41 20.64 6.87
CA ALA A 290 -7.54 20.09 5.53
C ALA A 290 -8.67 20.77 4.76
N SER A 291 -8.60 20.67 3.43
CA SER A 291 -9.68 21.00 2.52
C SER A 291 -10.02 19.78 1.67
N GLY A 292 -11.30 19.62 1.36
CA GLY A 292 -11.81 18.54 0.54
C GLY A 292 -12.69 19.06 -0.58
N ARG A 293 -12.50 18.53 -1.78
CA ARG A 293 -13.46 18.66 -2.88
C ARG A 293 -13.99 17.28 -3.20
N ILE A 294 -15.27 17.06 -2.93
CA ILE A 294 -15.89 15.74 -3.02
C ILE A 294 -17.07 15.81 -3.98
N THR A 295 -16.99 15.10 -5.10
CA THR A 295 -18.16 14.89 -5.96
C THR A 295 -18.96 13.72 -5.39
N VAL A 296 -20.24 13.96 -5.14
CA VAL A 296 -21.17 12.97 -4.61
C VAL A 296 -22.34 12.76 -5.57
N THR A 297 -22.81 11.52 -5.65
CA THR A 297 -24.13 11.19 -6.18
C THR A 297 -25.06 10.97 -5.00
N GLU A 298 -26.14 11.73 -4.91
CA GLU A 298 -27.20 11.48 -3.94
C GLU A 298 -28.38 10.79 -4.62
N ARG A 299 -28.89 9.75 -4.00
CA ARG A 299 -30.18 9.13 -4.33
C ARG A 299 -31.08 9.25 -3.13
N PHE A 300 -32.34 9.61 -3.34
CA PHE A 300 -33.28 9.79 -2.24
C PHE A 300 -34.67 9.27 -2.61
N GLN A 301 -35.42 8.87 -1.60
CA GLN A 301 -36.84 8.60 -1.72
C GLN A 301 -37.61 9.47 -0.74
N ARG A 302 -38.53 10.28 -1.25
CA ARG A 302 -39.43 11.09 -0.43
C ARG A 302 -40.44 10.21 0.31
N ARG A 303 -41.03 10.74 1.39
CA ARG A 303 -42.08 10.02 2.15
C ARG A 303 -43.33 9.66 1.33
N ASN A 304 -43.60 10.40 0.25
CA ASN A 304 -44.68 10.09 -0.68
C ASN A 304 -44.33 8.99 -1.71
N GLY A 305 -43.13 8.40 -1.63
CA GLY A 305 -42.67 7.33 -2.50
C GLY A 305 -41.88 7.78 -3.74
N ALA A 306 -41.87 9.08 -4.06
CA ALA A 306 -41.12 9.61 -5.20
C ALA A 306 -39.62 9.43 -5.02
N VAL A 307 -38.94 8.94 -6.07
CA VAL A 307 -37.48 8.73 -6.07
C VAL A 307 -36.83 9.82 -6.92
N GLY A 308 -35.69 10.32 -6.45
CA GLY A 308 -34.86 11.27 -7.19
C GLY A 308 -33.37 10.94 -7.05
N ALA A 309 -32.58 11.60 -7.89
CA ALA A 309 -31.13 11.59 -7.79
C ALA A 309 -30.60 12.99 -8.09
N ARG A 310 -29.41 13.29 -7.57
CA ARG A 310 -28.67 14.51 -7.89
C ARG A 310 -27.17 14.31 -7.79
N ILE A 311 -26.41 15.12 -8.51
CA ILE A 311 -24.95 15.20 -8.39
C ILE A 311 -24.59 16.54 -7.75
N ALA A 312 -23.67 16.49 -6.79
CA ALA A 312 -23.20 17.68 -6.11
C ALA A 312 -21.69 17.63 -5.87
N THR A 313 -21.11 18.82 -5.67
CA THR A 313 -19.77 18.98 -5.12
C THR A 313 -19.87 19.53 -3.71
N LEU A 314 -19.27 18.82 -2.75
CA LEU A 314 -19.02 19.29 -1.40
C LEU A 314 -17.65 19.96 -1.36
N HIS A 315 -17.62 21.22 -0.94
CA HIS A 315 -16.38 21.97 -0.67
C HIS A 315 -16.21 22.07 0.83
N ASP A 316 -15.40 21.18 1.38
CA ASP A 316 -15.26 21.00 2.81
C ASP A 316 -13.94 21.58 3.33
N ARG A 317 -13.99 22.09 4.56
CA ARG A 317 -12.82 22.36 5.40
C ARG A 317 -12.90 21.48 6.63
N TYR A 318 -11.76 20.99 7.08
CA TYR A 318 -11.63 20.09 8.22
C TYR A 318 -10.60 20.60 9.20
N GLU A 319 -10.83 20.27 10.47
CA GLU A 319 -9.91 20.55 11.57
C GLU A 319 -9.71 19.26 12.38
N ARG A 320 -8.46 19.03 12.81
CA ARG A 320 -8.10 17.89 13.63
C ARG A 320 -8.35 18.21 15.10
N GLY A 321 -9.37 17.57 15.68
CA GLY A 321 -9.66 17.62 17.11
C GLY A 321 -9.01 16.45 17.88
N PRO A 322 -9.23 16.38 19.21
CA PRO A 322 -8.68 15.33 20.06
C PRO A 322 -9.13 13.91 19.69
N ALA A 323 -10.34 13.78 19.14
CA ALA A 323 -10.96 12.51 18.76
C ALA A 323 -10.79 12.15 17.27
N GLY A 324 -10.12 13.01 16.48
CA GLY A 324 -9.95 12.82 15.05
C GLY A 324 -10.33 14.05 14.23
N TRP A 325 -10.48 13.86 12.93
CA TRP A 325 -10.87 14.93 12.00
C TRP A 325 -12.37 15.22 12.10
N LEU A 326 -12.73 16.50 12.04
CA LEU A 326 -14.10 16.99 12.04
C LEU A 326 -14.31 17.98 10.91
N VAL A 327 -15.54 18.10 10.43
CA VAL A 327 -15.92 19.12 9.44
C VAL A 327 -16.02 20.48 10.12
N ALA A 328 -15.19 21.42 9.68
CA ALA A 328 -15.20 22.80 10.12
C ALA A 328 -16.14 23.66 9.26
N ALA A 329 -16.17 23.41 7.96
CA ALA A 329 -17.13 24.07 7.07
C ALA A 329 -17.47 23.19 5.87
N ARG A 330 -18.67 23.37 5.30
CA ARG A 330 -19.10 22.75 4.03
C ARG A 330 -19.89 23.74 3.20
N ARG A 331 -19.54 23.87 1.93
CA ARG A 331 -20.41 24.46 0.92
C ARG A 331 -20.90 23.35 -0.02
N TYR A 332 -22.20 23.17 -0.08
CA TYR A 332 -22.89 22.19 -0.92
C TYR A 332 -23.30 22.85 -2.25
N GLU A 333 -22.73 22.40 -3.36
CA GLU A 333 -23.03 22.92 -4.71
C GLU A 333 -23.65 21.81 -5.57
N VAL A 334 -24.90 21.97 -6.02
CA VAL A 334 -25.53 21.05 -6.97
C VAL A 334 -24.99 21.31 -8.38
N LEU A 335 -24.73 20.25 -9.15
CA LEU A 335 -24.20 20.33 -10.52
C LEU A 335 -25.25 20.12 -11.62
N ASP A 336 -26.48 19.79 -11.24
CA ASP A 336 -27.57 19.37 -12.14
C ASP A 336 -28.47 20.50 -12.63
#